data_AF-A0A257ZRF7-F1
#
_entry.id   AF-A0A257ZRF7-F1
#
_cell.length_a   1.000
_cell.length_b   1.000
_cell.length_c   1.000
_cell.angle_alpha   90.00
_cell.angle_beta   90.00
_cell.angle_gamma   90.00
#
_symmetry.space_group_name_H-M   'P 1'
#
loop_
_entity.id
_entity.type
_entity.pdbx_description
1 polymer ?
#
loop_
_entity_poly.entity_id
_entity_poly.type
_entity_poly.pdbx_seq_one_letter_code
_entity_poly.pdbx_strand_id
1 'polypeptide(L)' 'MSEDEAAALLRDTNGVTIDGAEAKAAVTLAKTVSATIAAGADARMTLDETPWSYDTLRAGAGA' A
#
# COMPACT_ATOMS: atom_id res chain seq x y z
N MET A 1 -4.27 -0.94 -12.38
CA MET A 1 -3.01 -0.98 -13.10
C MET A 1 -2.96 -2.20 -14.00
N SER A 2 -2.93 -1.98 -15.30
CA SER A 2 -2.68 -2.96 -16.36
C SER A 2 -1.18 -3.13 -16.62
N GLU A 3 -0.81 -4.12 -17.44
CA GLU A 3 0.57 -4.37 -17.85
C GLU A 3 1.13 -3.22 -18.71
N ASP A 4 0.32 -2.69 -19.64
CA ASP A 4 0.68 -1.54 -20.47
C ASP A 4 0.91 -0.28 -19.63
N GLU A 5 0.07 -0.05 -18.61
CA GLU A 5 0.25 1.05 -17.66
C GLU A 5 1.54 0.90 -16.85
N ALA A 6 1.87 -0.32 -16.42
CA ALA A 6 3.11 -0.59 -15.68
C ALA A 6 4.36 -0.37 -16.55
N ALA A 7 4.33 -0.83 -17.81
CA ALA A 7 5.42 -0.64 -18.76
C ALA A 7 5.61 0.84 -19.13
N ALA A 8 4.51 1.58 -19.35
CA ALA A 8 4.55 3.02 -19.58
C ALA A 8 5.14 3.76 -18.36
N LEU A 9 4.68 3.43 -17.15
CA LEU A 9 5.17 4.06 -15.93
C LEU A 9 6.67 3.83 -15.71
N LEU A 10 7.16 2.61 -15.90
CA LEU A 10 8.57 2.28 -15.73
C LEU A 10 9.46 2.95 -16.79
N ARG A 11 8.94 3.11 -18.01
CA ARG A 11 9.62 3.88 -19.06
C ARG A 11 9.68 5.37 -18.73
N ASP A 12 8.55 5.96 -18.37
CA ASP A 12 8.42 7.40 -18.17
C ASP A 12 9.16 7.86 -16.90
N THR A 13 9.16 7.04 -15.86
CA THR A 13 9.78 7.39 -14.57
C THR A 13 11.27 7.04 -14.52
N ASN A 14 11.66 5.90 -15.09
CA ASN A 14 12.99 5.33 -14.89
C ASN A 14 13.77 5.11 -16.20
N GLY A 15 13.17 5.41 -17.36
CA GLY A 15 13.78 5.14 -18.67
C GLY A 15 13.89 3.64 -19.01
N VAL A 16 13.23 2.76 -18.24
CA VAL A 16 13.34 1.31 -18.39
C VAL A 16 12.27 0.79 -19.34
N THR A 17 12.67 0.06 -20.38
CA THR A 17 11.74 -0.69 -21.23
C THR A 17 11.75 -2.14 -20.80
N ILE A 18 10.55 -2.70 -20.64
CA ILE A 18 10.33 -4.08 -20.18
C ILE A 18 9.48 -4.84 -21.20
N ASP A 19 9.62 -6.16 -21.25
CA ASP A 19 8.79 -7.04 -22.05
C ASP A 19 7.45 -7.40 -21.36
N GLY A 20 6.62 -8.19 -22.03
CA GLY A 20 5.30 -8.58 -21.50
C GLY A 20 5.36 -9.45 -20.23
N ALA A 21 6.36 -10.34 -20.11
CA ALA A 21 6.51 -11.18 -18.92
C ALA A 21 6.95 -10.33 -17.72
N GLU A 22 7.86 -9.39 -17.95
CA GLU A 22 8.32 -8.41 -16.96
C GLU A 22 7.20 -7.45 -16.55
N ALA A 23 6.38 -6.96 -17.49
CA ALA A 23 5.23 -6.11 -17.18
C ALA A 23 4.21 -6.84 -16.30
N LYS A 24 3.92 -8.12 -16.60
CA LYS A 24 3.06 -8.97 -15.76
C LYS A 24 3.64 -9.18 -14.36
N ALA A 25 4.95 -9.40 -14.25
CA ALA A 25 5.62 -9.51 -12.97
C ALA A 25 5.53 -8.20 -12.16
N ALA A 26 5.74 -7.04 -12.82
CA ALA A 26 5.63 -5.73 -12.19
C ALA A 26 4.21 -5.46 -11.66
N VAL A 27 3.16 -5.77 -12.44
CA VAL A 27 1.76 -5.66 -12.00
C VAL A 27 1.49 -6.56 -10.80
N THR A 28 2.00 -7.79 -10.82
CA THR A 28 1.83 -8.75 -9.72
C THR A 28 2.49 -8.23 -8.44
N LEU A 29 3.72 -7.74 -8.55
CA LEU A 29 4.45 -7.15 -7.43
C LEU A 29 3.72 -5.94 -6.85
N ALA A 30 3.26 -5.02 -7.72
CA ALA A 30 2.52 -3.83 -7.29
C ALA A 30 1.22 -4.19 -6.54
N LYS A 31 0.49 -5.21 -7.00
CA LYS A 31 -0.70 -5.72 -6.31
C LYS A 31 -0.37 -6.28 -4.93
N THR A 32 0.68 -7.10 -4.83
CA THR A 32 1.13 -7.67 -3.55
C THR A 32 1.54 -6.58 -2.57
N VAL A 33 2.33 -5.61 -3.01
CA VAL A 33 2.75 -4.47 -2.16
C VAL A 33 1.54 -3.67 -1.70
N SER A 34 0.59 -3.38 -2.60
CA SER A 34 -0.63 -2.65 -2.25
C SER A 34 -1.46 -3.39 -1.21
N ALA A 35 -1.59 -4.72 -1.33
CA ALA A 35 -2.29 -5.54 -0.35
C ALA A 35 -1.61 -5.52 1.02
N THR A 36 -0.28 -5.61 1.06
CA THR A 36 0.50 -5.52 2.30
C THR A 36 0.34 -4.14 2.97
N ILE A 37 0.38 -3.06 2.19
CA ILE A 37 0.15 -1.69 2.69
C ILE A 37 -1.26 -1.57 3.25
N ALA A 38 -2.27 -2.09 2.55
CA ALA A 38 -3.66 -2.06 3.02
C ALA A 38 -3.84 -2.83 4.34
N ALA A 39 -3.24 -4.02 4.46
CA ALA A 39 -3.28 -4.80 5.70
C ALA A 39 -2.57 -4.08 6.86
N GLY A 40 -1.44 -3.43 6.60
CA GLY A 40 -0.74 -2.61 7.59
C GLY A 40 -1.54 -1.37 8.02
N ALA A 41 -2.25 -0.73 7.09
CA ALA A 41 -3.12 0.41 7.38
C ALA A 41 -4.31 -0.02 8.26
N ASP A 42 -4.96 -1.13 7.92
CA ASP A 42 -6.08 -1.70 8.70
C ASP A 42 -5.65 -2.09 10.12
N ALA A 43 -4.48 -2.73 10.26
CA ALA A 43 -3.88 -3.04 11.55
C ALA A 43 -3.56 -1.79 12.38
N ARG A 44 -3.24 -0.65 11.75
CA ARG A 44 -2.97 0.61 12.45
C ARG A 44 -4.27 1.32 12.86
N MET A 45 -5.28 1.34 11.99
CA MET A 45 -6.60 1.88 12.33
C MET A 45 -7.23 1.13 13.51
N THR A 46 -7.09 -0.20 13.55
CA THR A 46 -7.55 -0.99 14.69
C THR A 46 -6.80 -0.66 15.98
N LEU A 47 -5.50 -0.38 15.92
CA LEU A 47 -4.75 0.09 17.10
C LEU A 47 -5.24 1.46 17.59
N ASP A 48 -5.49 2.41 16.69
CA ASP A 48 -5.98 3.75 17.05
C ASP A 48 -7.38 3.69 17.69
N GLU A 49 -8.22 2.73 17.27
CA GLU A 49 -9.58 2.51 17.79
C GLU A 49 -9.66 1.60 19.04
N THR A 50 -8.52 1.12 19.57
CA THR A 50 -8.54 0.26 20.76
C THR A 50 -8.74 1.03 22.07
N PRO A 51 -9.34 0.42 23.12
CA PRO A 51 -9.56 1.07 24.42
C PRO A 51 -8.27 1.53 25.13
N TRP A 52 -7.13 0.96 24.76
CA TRP A 52 -5.81 1.26 25.30
C TRP A 52 -4.96 2.12 24.34
N SER A 53 -5.54 2.61 23.24
CA SER A 53 -4.88 3.58 22.37
C SER A 53 -4.65 4.90 23.11
N TYR A 54 -3.58 5.62 22.77
CA TYR A 54 -3.25 6.89 23.44
C TYR A 54 -4.39 7.91 23.34
N ASP A 55 -5.04 8.01 22.18
CA ASP A 55 -6.15 8.93 21.98
C ASP A 55 -7.38 8.55 22.79
N THR A 56 -7.73 7.26 22.86
CA THR A 56 -8.84 6.77 23.71
C THR A 56 -8.55 6.98 25.19
N LEU A 57 -7.31 6.69 25.64
CA LEU A 57 -6.89 6.92 27.02
C LEU A 57 -6.86 8.42 27.37
N ARG A 58 -6.42 9.28 26.45
CA ARG A 58 -6.43 10.74 26.62
C ARG A 58 -7.84 11.30 26.70
N ALA A 59 -8.76 10.82 25.86
CA ALA A 59 -10.16 11.23 25.88
C ALA A 59 -10.86 10.79 27.18
N GLY A 60 -10.55 9.59 27.69
CA GLY A 60 -11.11 9.07 28.94
C GLY A 60 -10.52 9.68 30.23
N ALA A 61 -9.29 10.20 30.19
CA ALA A 61 -8.64 10.84 31.35
C ALA A 61 -9.05 12.31 31.57
N GLY A 62 -9.83 12.90 30.64
CA GLY A 62 -10.31 14.28 30.70
C GLY A 62 -11.77 14.44 31.15
N ALA A 63 -12.46 13.34 31.50
CA ALA A 63 -13.82 13.31 32.06
C ALA A 63 -13.78 13.07 33.57
#